data_AF-A0A6P5TSF8-F1
#
_entry.id   AF-A0A6P5TSF8-F1
#
_cell.length_a   1.000
_cell.length_b   1.000
_cell.length_c   1.000
_cell.angle_alpha   90.00
_cell.angle_beta   90.00
_cell.angle_gamma   90.00
#
_symmetry.space_group_name_H-M   'P 1'
#
loop_
_entity.id
_entity.type
_entity.pdbx_description
1 polymer ?
#
loop_
_entity_poly.entity_id
_entity_poly.type
_entity_poly.pdbx_seq_one_letter_code
_entity_poly.pdbx_strand_id
1 'polypeptide(L)'
;MEDVKKRKIEEASGNGEEILTYSEDHLRSLLDPLAKPQLVDLLAKLGSQYPSIAEEIKGVASADPVHRKLFVRGLAWNTSSDTLRAAFSEHGEIEEGAVIYDKASGKSRGYGFITYKYMESTQHALRAPSKLIDGRLAVCNLACEGLSGTSATLDLTQRKLYIGGLSPNVTSEMLLHFFGRHGDIEEGSVAYDKDTNESRGFGFVTFRTVEAAKKAIDDPQKTLGVT
;
A
#
# COMPACT_ATOMS: atom_id res chain seq x y z
N MET A 1 43.59 29.41 -60.74
CA MET A 1 45.00 29.83 -60.67
C MET A 1 45.26 30.23 -59.23
N GLU A 2 45.62 29.27 -58.39
CA GLU A 2 47.00 28.79 -58.13
C GLU A 2 47.65 29.55 -56.97
N ASP A 3 47.60 28.90 -55.80
CA ASP A 3 48.70 28.59 -54.87
C ASP A 3 49.68 29.65 -54.27
N VAL A 4 49.69 29.63 -52.92
CA VAL A 4 50.85 29.53 -51.98
C VAL A 4 51.45 30.80 -51.30
N LYS A 5 51.28 30.86 -49.96
CA LYS A 5 52.16 31.29 -48.82
C LYS A 5 51.33 32.06 -47.76
N LYS A 6 51.41 31.88 -46.43
CA LYS A 6 52.43 31.39 -45.46
C LYS A 6 51.75 31.13 -44.09
N ARG A 7 52.18 30.05 -43.39
CA ARG A 7 52.47 29.83 -41.93
C ARG A 7 51.69 30.67 -40.89
N LYS A 8 51.19 30.12 -39.76
CA LYS A 8 51.96 29.50 -38.65
C LYS A 8 51.00 28.92 -37.56
N ILE A 9 51.28 27.68 -37.11
CA ILE A 9 51.25 27.05 -35.76
C ILE A 9 50.33 27.65 -34.67
N GLU A 10 49.45 26.81 -34.07
CA GLU A 10 49.48 26.48 -32.63
C GLU A 10 48.59 25.27 -32.28
N GLU A 11 49.19 24.32 -31.56
CA GLU A 11 48.53 23.18 -30.92
C GLU A 11 47.67 23.68 -29.76
N ALA A 12 46.40 23.29 -29.72
CA ALA A 12 45.59 23.33 -28.52
C ALA A 12 45.19 21.89 -28.17
N SER A 13 45.98 21.31 -27.26
CA SER A 13 45.66 20.08 -26.56
C SER A 13 44.40 20.32 -25.72
N GLY A 14 43.27 19.77 -26.17
CA GLY A 14 42.06 19.65 -25.38
C GLY A 14 41.79 18.17 -25.17
N ASN A 15 42.04 17.66 -23.96
CA ASN A 15 41.57 16.36 -23.50
C ASN A 15 40.03 16.36 -23.57
N GLY A 16 39.49 15.96 -24.72
CA GLY A 16 38.12 15.51 -24.83
C GLY A 16 38.08 14.08 -24.33
N GLU A 17 37.46 13.84 -23.17
CA GLU A 17 36.94 12.51 -22.89
C GLU A 17 35.96 12.17 -24.01
N GLU A 18 36.39 11.32 -24.95
CA GLU A 18 35.50 10.72 -25.94
C GLU A 18 34.44 9.93 -25.18
N ILE A 19 33.24 10.48 -25.08
CA ILE A 19 32.07 9.74 -24.62
C ILE A 19 31.81 8.68 -25.69
N LEU A 20 32.27 7.45 -25.43
CA LEU A 20 31.93 6.29 -26.24
C LEU A 20 30.43 6.03 -26.12
N THR A 21 29.65 6.55 -27.06
CA THR A 21 28.23 6.23 -27.18
C THR A 21 28.10 4.86 -27.82
N TYR A 22 27.96 3.82 -27.01
CA TYR A 22 27.59 2.50 -27.51
C TYR A 22 26.16 2.54 -28.06
N SER A 23 25.92 1.93 -29.23
CA SER A 23 24.55 1.79 -29.75
C SER A 23 23.74 0.84 -28.87
N GLU A 24 22.43 1.10 -28.75
CA GLU A 24 21.54 0.24 -27.98
C GLU A 24 21.58 -1.22 -28.45
N ASP A 25 21.65 -1.44 -29.77
CA ASP A 25 21.69 -2.79 -30.36
C ASP A 25 22.94 -3.56 -29.93
N HIS A 26 24.10 -2.87 -29.85
CA HIS A 26 25.33 -3.50 -29.38
C HIS A 26 25.20 -3.90 -27.91
N LEU A 27 24.71 -2.98 -27.05
CA LEU A 27 24.48 -3.28 -25.64
C LEU A 27 23.49 -4.43 -25.45
N ARG A 28 22.40 -4.46 -26.22
CA ARG A 28 21.43 -5.58 -26.19
C ARG A 28 22.09 -6.91 -26.52
N SER A 29 22.95 -6.97 -27.55
CA SER A 29 23.66 -8.21 -27.90
C SER A 29 24.60 -8.71 -26.79
N LEU A 30 25.15 -7.81 -25.97
CA LEU A 30 25.99 -8.18 -24.82
C LEU A 30 25.16 -8.65 -23.62
N LEU A 31 23.93 -8.14 -23.50
CA LEU A 31 23.01 -8.48 -22.41
C LEU A 31 22.21 -9.77 -22.68
N ASP A 32 21.93 -10.10 -23.94
CA ASP A 32 21.17 -11.28 -24.37
C ASP A 32 21.66 -12.63 -23.77
N PRO A 33 22.97 -12.92 -23.69
CA PRO A 33 23.43 -14.17 -23.09
C PRO A 33 23.38 -14.22 -21.55
N LEU A 34 23.07 -13.11 -20.86
CA LEU A 34 23.04 -13.05 -19.39
C LEU A 34 21.76 -13.66 -18.83
N ALA A 35 21.89 -14.44 -17.76
CA ALA A 35 20.74 -14.95 -17.03
C ALA A 35 20.04 -13.84 -16.24
N LYS A 36 18.73 -13.99 -16.00
CA LYS A 36 17.92 -13.02 -15.25
C LYS A 36 18.56 -12.57 -13.92
N PRO A 37 19.10 -13.45 -13.06
CA PRO A 37 19.74 -13.01 -11.81
C PRO A 37 20.94 -12.08 -12.06
N GLN A 38 21.76 -12.34 -13.08
CA GLN A 38 22.91 -11.51 -13.42
C GLN A 38 22.49 -10.12 -13.89
N LEU A 39 21.42 -10.04 -14.70
CA LEU A 39 20.83 -8.77 -15.12
C LEU A 39 20.28 -7.99 -13.93
N VAL A 40 19.61 -8.66 -12.99
CA VAL A 40 19.08 -8.03 -11.76
C VAL A 40 20.21 -7.48 -10.90
N ASP A 41 21.26 -8.26 -10.66
CA ASP A 41 22.41 -7.82 -9.85
C ASP A 41 23.14 -6.64 -10.50
N LEU A 42 23.32 -6.67 -11.83
CA LEU A 42 23.92 -5.57 -12.59
C LEU A 42 23.09 -4.29 -12.47
N LEU A 43 21.78 -4.38 -12.74
CA LEU A 43 20.86 -3.23 -12.66
C LEU A 43 20.74 -2.69 -11.24
N ALA A 44 20.70 -3.55 -10.22
CA ALA A 44 20.70 -3.14 -8.82
C ALA A 44 21.99 -2.40 -8.45
N LYS A 45 23.15 -2.94 -8.88
CA LYS A 45 24.45 -2.30 -8.67
C LYS A 45 24.53 -0.93 -9.36
N LEU A 46 24.07 -0.82 -10.61
CA LEU A 46 24.06 0.43 -11.37
C LEU A 46 23.07 1.44 -10.78
N GLY A 47 21.84 1.02 -10.45
CA GLY A 47 20.84 1.87 -9.82
C GLY A 47 21.30 2.40 -8.45
N SER A 48 22.05 1.61 -7.68
CA SER A 48 22.62 2.09 -6.40
C SER A 48 23.68 3.18 -6.56
N GLN A 49 24.34 3.25 -7.71
CA GLN A 49 25.42 4.21 -8.01
C GLN A 49 24.92 5.42 -8.80
N TYR A 50 23.92 5.23 -9.66
CA TYR A 50 23.44 6.23 -10.59
C TYR A 50 21.93 6.47 -10.39
N PRO A 51 21.53 7.62 -9.81
CA PRO A 51 20.13 7.92 -9.53
C PRO A 51 19.21 7.88 -10.76
N SER A 52 19.71 8.29 -11.93
CA SER A 52 18.94 8.24 -13.19
C SER A 52 18.54 6.81 -13.57
N ILE A 53 19.44 5.84 -13.38
CA ILE A 53 19.17 4.43 -13.63
C ILE A 53 18.17 3.90 -12.60
N ALA A 54 18.29 4.31 -11.32
CA ALA A 54 17.31 3.94 -10.31
C ALA A 54 15.90 4.43 -10.66
N GLU A 55 15.75 5.67 -11.13
CA GLU A 55 14.45 6.20 -11.57
C GLU A 55 13.90 5.46 -12.79
N GLU A 56 14.75 5.07 -13.75
CA GLU A 56 14.34 4.25 -14.90
C GLU A 56 13.87 2.86 -14.45
N ILE A 57 14.63 2.19 -13.56
CA ILE A 57 14.25 0.89 -12.99
C ILE A 57 12.91 1.02 -12.25
N LYS A 58 12.73 2.04 -11.42
CA LYS A 58 11.47 2.31 -10.72
C LYS A 58 10.33 2.51 -11.71
N GLY A 59 10.54 3.29 -12.76
CA GLY A 59 9.55 3.55 -13.81
C GLY A 59 9.11 2.26 -14.50
N VAL A 60 10.07 1.44 -14.93
CA VAL A 60 9.80 0.14 -15.58
C VAL A 60 9.13 -0.84 -14.63
N ALA A 61 9.62 -0.98 -13.39
CA ALA A 61 9.04 -1.86 -12.38
C ALA A 61 7.61 -1.45 -11.97
N SER A 62 7.33 -0.15 -12.09
CA SER A 62 6.04 0.47 -11.78
C SER A 62 5.10 0.57 -12.99
N ALA A 63 5.50 0.08 -14.17
CA ALA A 63 4.68 0.22 -15.38
C ALA A 63 3.36 -0.56 -15.31
N ASP A 64 3.33 -1.68 -14.59
CA ASP A 64 2.11 -2.45 -14.37
C ASP A 64 1.34 -1.96 -13.12
N PRO A 65 0.12 -1.40 -13.28
CA PRO A 65 -0.69 -0.96 -12.15
C PRO A 65 -1.05 -2.06 -11.15
N VAL A 66 -1.00 -3.34 -11.56
CA VAL A 66 -1.34 -4.48 -10.70
C VAL A 66 -0.51 -4.51 -9.42
N HIS A 67 0.75 -4.12 -9.48
CA HIS A 67 1.65 -4.10 -8.32
C HIS A 67 1.63 -2.77 -7.55
N ARG A 68 0.91 -1.77 -8.05
CA ARG A 68 0.80 -0.43 -7.45
C ARG A 68 -0.55 -0.17 -6.79
N LYS A 69 -1.49 -1.11 -6.91
CA LYS A 69 -2.87 -0.93 -6.49
C LYS A 69 -3.20 -1.71 -5.23
N LEU A 70 -3.63 -0.99 -4.20
CA LEU A 70 -4.21 -1.52 -2.98
C LEU A 70 -5.73 -1.55 -3.06
N PHE A 71 -6.31 -2.61 -2.53
CA PHE A 71 -7.71 -2.69 -2.13
C PHE A 71 -7.80 -2.39 -0.64
N VAL A 72 -8.59 -1.37 -0.27
CA VAL A 72 -8.77 -0.94 1.12
C VAL A 72 -10.20 -1.24 1.55
N ARG A 73 -10.38 -2.18 2.47
CA ARG A 73 -11.68 -2.59 3.04
C ARG A 73 -11.89 -1.99 4.42
N GLY A 74 -13.15 -2.01 4.89
CA GLY A 74 -13.48 -1.58 6.25
C GLY A 74 -13.46 -0.06 6.43
N LEU A 75 -13.72 0.70 5.35
CA LEU A 75 -13.87 2.15 5.43
C LEU A 75 -15.20 2.51 6.09
N ALA A 76 -15.23 3.63 6.82
CA ALA A 76 -16.48 4.19 7.30
C ALA A 76 -17.32 4.71 6.12
N TRP A 77 -18.65 4.75 6.27
CA TRP A 77 -19.52 5.17 5.17
C TRP A 77 -19.39 6.65 4.80
N ASN A 78 -18.90 7.46 5.75
CA ASN A 78 -18.59 8.88 5.56
C ASN A 78 -17.15 9.12 5.07
N THR A 79 -16.29 8.09 5.00
CA THR A 79 -14.94 8.25 4.45
C THR A 79 -15.01 8.68 3.00
N SER A 80 -14.34 9.81 2.69
CA SER A 80 -14.21 10.34 1.34
C SER A 80 -12.95 9.83 0.64
N SER A 81 -12.90 9.96 -0.68
CA SER A 81 -11.68 9.71 -1.45
C SER A 81 -10.50 10.56 -0.98
N ASP A 82 -10.75 11.81 -0.55
CA ASP A 82 -9.70 12.70 -0.05
C ASP A 82 -9.16 12.24 1.31
N THR A 83 -10.04 11.84 2.24
CA THR A 83 -9.62 11.28 3.54
C THR A 83 -8.82 9.99 3.33
N LEU A 84 -9.27 9.13 2.41
CA LEU A 84 -8.55 7.91 2.05
C LEU A 84 -7.16 8.24 1.48
N ARG A 85 -7.05 9.19 0.55
CA ARG A 85 -5.76 9.62 -0.02
C ARG A 85 -4.84 10.18 1.06
N ALA A 86 -5.34 11.05 1.93
CA ALA A 86 -4.58 11.63 3.02
C ALA A 86 -4.07 10.57 4.00
N ALA A 87 -4.87 9.54 4.28
CA ALA A 87 -4.45 8.44 5.15
C ALA A 87 -3.31 7.60 4.56
N PHE A 88 -3.23 7.47 3.23
CA PHE A 88 -2.26 6.60 2.56
C PHE A 88 -1.07 7.33 1.94
N SER A 89 -1.06 8.67 1.97
CA SER A 89 -0.01 9.49 1.34
C SER A 89 1.35 9.37 2.04
N GLU A 90 1.39 8.95 3.31
CA GLU A 90 2.63 8.74 4.06
C GLU A 90 3.53 7.64 3.46
N HIS A 91 2.93 6.70 2.72
CA HIS A 91 3.67 5.57 2.14
C HIS A 91 4.27 5.89 0.77
N GLY A 92 3.83 6.97 0.11
CA GLY A 92 4.37 7.44 -1.16
C GLY A 92 3.37 8.23 -2.00
N GLU A 93 3.82 8.69 -3.18
CA GLU A 93 3.01 9.49 -4.10
C GLU A 93 1.83 8.67 -4.67
N ILE A 94 0.62 9.18 -4.47
CA ILE A 94 -0.63 8.54 -4.93
C ILE A 94 -1.01 9.08 -6.31
N GLU A 95 -1.08 8.17 -7.28
CA GLU A 95 -1.59 8.44 -8.63
C GLU A 95 -3.13 8.58 -8.58
N GLU A 96 -3.81 7.61 -7.97
CA GLU A 96 -5.27 7.60 -7.84
C GLU A 96 -5.70 7.08 -6.47
N GLY A 97 -6.73 7.68 -5.89
CA GLY A 97 -7.37 7.17 -4.67
C GLY A 97 -8.87 7.40 -4.72
N ALA A 98 -9.66 6.33 -4.59
CA ALA A 98 -11.11 6.40 -4.77
C ALA A 98 -11.85 5.49 -3.77
N VAL A 99 -12.80 6.07 -3.03
CA VAL A 99 -13.84 5.32 -2.32
C VAL A 99 -14.92 4.91 -3.31
N ILE A 100 -15.38 3.66 -3.24
CA ILE A 100 -16.40 3.17 -4.15
C ILE A 100 -17.78 3.41 -3.57
N TYR A 101 -18.63 4.07 -4.36
CA TYR A 101 -20.02 4.35 -4.04
C TYR A 101 -20.95 3.48 -4.87
N ASP A 102 -22.08 3.12 -4.29
CA ASP A 102 -23.19 2.49 -5.00
C ASP A 102 -23.86 3.52 -5.92
N LYS A 103 -24.00 3.20 -7.21
CA LYS A 103 -24.47 4.15 -8.23
C LYS A 103 -25.95 4.54 -8.06
N ALA A 104 -26.76 3.66 -7.48
CA ALA A 104 -28.20 3.91 -7.34
C ALA A 104 -28.52 4.74 -6.09
N SER A 105 -27.89 4.39 -4.96
CA SER A 105 -28.14 5.04 -3.67
C SER A 105 -27.18 6.18 -3.33
N GLY A 106 -26.05 6.29 -4.05
CA GLY A 106 -24.97 7.24 -3.74
C GLY A 106 -24.21 6.93 -2.45
N LYS A 107 -24.51 5.81 -1.77
CA LYS A 107 -23.90 5.46 -0.49
C LYS A 107 -22.57 4.74 -0.69
N SER A 108 -21.60 5.00 0.18
CA SER A 108 -20.31 4.29 0.18
C SER A 108 -20.51 2.79 0.37
N ARG A 109 -19.76 1.99 -0.39
CA ARG A 109 -19.70 0.53 -0.24
C ARG A 109 -18.77 0.08 0.89
N GLY A 110 -18.14 1.01 1.60
CA GLY A 110 -17.24 0.71 2.73
C GLY A 110 -15.87 0.16 2.30
N TYR A 111 -15.47 0.41 1.05
CA TYR A 111 -14.16 0.06 0.53
C TYR A 111 -13.72 1.06 -0.55
N GLY A 112 -12.42 1.07 -0.83
CA GLY A 112 -11.80 1.91 -1.84
C GLY A 112 -10.55 1.28 -2.43
N PHE A 113 -9.91 2.03 -3.32
CA PHE A 113 -8.64 1.66 -3.91
C PHE A 113 -7.66 2.82 -3.82
N ILE A 114 -6.38 2.48 -3.66
CA ILE A 114 -5.25 3.39 -3.79
C ILE A 114 -4.33 2.83 -4.86
N THR A 115 -4.04 3.61 -5.89
CA THR A 115 -3.01 3.33 -6.89
C THR A 115 -1.85 4.30 -6.62
N TYR A 116 -0.70 3.76 -6.22
CA TYR A 116 0.52 4.55 -6.08
C TYR A 116 1.21 4.77 -7.43
N LYS A 117 2.04 5.80 -7.51
CA LYS A 117 2.95 6.01 -8.64
C LYS A 117 4.08 4.99 -8.68
N TYR A 118 4.46 4.43 -7.54
CA TYR A 118 5.57 3.49 -7.41
C TYR A 118 5.15 2.24 -6.64
N MET A 119 5.66 1.07 -7.04
CA MET A 119 5.32 -0.20 -6.40
C MET A 119 5.86 -0.30 -4.96
N GLU A 120 6.97 0.38 -4.65
CA GLU A 120 7.58 0.43 -3.33
C GLU A 120 6.61 1.03 -2.30
N SER A 121 5.79 1.99 -2.71
CA SER A 121 4.77 2.61 -1.84
C SER A 121 3.74 1.58 -1.37
N THR A 122 3.32 0.68 -2.27
CA THR A 122 2.45 -0.45 -1.94
C THR A 122 3.12 -1.37 -0.93
N GLN A 123 4.40 -1.71 -1.14
CA GLN A 123 5.15 -2.55 -0.21
C GLN A 123 5.27 -1.90 1.17
N HIS A 124 5.48 -0.58 1.24
CA HIS A 124 5.51 0.17 2.49
C HIS A 124 4.17 0.15 3.21
N ALA A 125 3.07 0.42 2.51
CA ALA A 125 1.72 0.35 3.09
C ALA A 125 1.40 -1.05 3.63
N LEU A 126 1.82 -2.11 2.93
CA LEU A 126 1.58 -3.49 3.35
C LEU A 126 2.40 -3.96 4.56
N ARG A 127 3.43 -3.20 4.98
CA ARG A 127 4.14 -3.48 6.26
C ARG A 127 3.25 -3.23 7.47
N ALA A 128 2.31 -2.28 7.37
CA ALA A 128 1.32 -1.97 8.38
C ALA A 128 -0.07 -1.95 7.70
N PRO A 129 -0.62 -3.13 7.35
CA PRO A 129 -1.76 -3.24 6.46
C PRO A 129 -3.08 -2.79 7.09
N SER A 130 -3.10 -2.45 8.38
CA SER A 130 -4.28 -1.94 9.08
C SER A 130 -4.06 -0.51 9.55
N LYS A 131 -5.08 0.34 9.35
CA LYS A 131 -5.05 1.75 9.71
C LYS A 131 -6.42 2.23 10.18
N LEU A 132 -6.44 3.03 11.23
CA LEU A 132 -7.67 3.64 11.73
C LEU A 132 -8.02 4.88 10.91
N ILE A 133 -9.18 4.86 10.23
CA ILE A 133 -9.68 5.94 9.36
C ILE A 133 -11.13 6.22 9.75
N ASP A 134 -11.45 7.47 10.09
CA ASP A 134 -12.78 7.91 10.52
C ASP A 134 -13.40 7.02 11.62
N GLY A 135 -12.57 6.60 12.59
CA GLY A 135 -13.00 5.74 13.70
C GLY A 135 -13.32 4.30 13.27
N ARG A 136 -12.83 3.83 12.12
CA ARG A 136 -12.95 2.44 11.69
C ARG A 136 -11.59 1.87 11.29
N LEU A 137 -11.28 0.64 11.71
CA LEU A 137 -10.04 -0.01 11.29
C LEU A 137 -10.16 -0.49 9.85
N ALA A 138 -9.60 0.29 8.94
CA ALA A 138 -9.44 -0.06 7.54
C ALA A 138 -8.28 -1.04 7.38
N VAL A 139 -8.40 -1.94 6.40
CA VAL A 139 -7.37 -2.95 6.08
C VAL A 139 -7.06 -2.87 4.60
N CYS A 140 -5.80 -2.88 4.22
CA CYS A 140 -5.35 -2.88 2.83
C CYS A 140 -4.58 -4.15 2.46
N ASN A 141 -4.90 -4.68 1.29
CA ASN A 141 -4.18 -5.77 0.64
C ASN A 141 -3.86 -5.38 -0.81
N LEU A 142 -3.01 -6.14 -1.49
CA LEU A 142 -2.86 -5.99 -2.94
C LEU A 142 -4.22 -6.22 -3.62
N ALA A 143 -4.58 -5.35 -4.56
CA ALA A 143 -5.86 -5.47 -5.26
C ALA A 143 -5.97 -6.79 -6.05
N CYS A 144 -4.84 -7.38 -6.47
CA CYS A 144 -4.82 -8.67 -7.14
C CYS A 144 -5.07 -9.88 -6.22
N GLU A 145 -4.89 -9.75 -4.91
CA GLU A 145 -5.10 -10.85 -3.95
C GLU A 145 -6.59 -11.13 -3.68
N GLY A 146 -7.48 -10.15 -3.93
CA GLY A 146 -8.93 -10.26 -3.70
C GLY A 146 -9.66 -11.28 -4.58
N LEU A 147 -8.96 -11.97 -5.49
CA LEU A 147 -9.52 -13.00 -6.37
C LEU A 147 -9.49 -14.41 -5.74
N SER A 148 -8.80 -14.62 -4.62
CA SER A 148 -8.66 -15.93 -3.96
C SER A 148 -9.61 -16.07 -2.76
N GLY A 149 -10.92 -16.13 -3.03
CA GLY A 149 -11.98 -15.95 -2.01
C GLY A 149 -12.53 -17.19 -1.29
N THR A 150 -11.98 -18.40 -1.48
CA THR A 150 -12.68 -19.64 -1.05
C THR A 150 -12.17 -20.31 0.23
N SER A 151 -10.95 -20.01 0.71
CA SER A 151 -10.41 -20.65 1.93
C SER A 151 -10.51 -19.79 3.20
N ALA A 152 -10.76 -18.48 3.06
CA ALA A 152 -10.77 -17.53 4.17
C ALA A 152 -12.01 -17.60 5.08
N THR A 153 -13.13 -18.19 4.62
CA THR A 153 -14.43 -18.06 5.30
C THR A 153 -14.54 -18.83 6.63
N LEU A 154 -13.97 -20.04 6.73
CA LEU A 154 -13.99 -20.85 7.95
C LEU A 154 -13.01 -20.34 9.02
N ASP A 155 -11.86 -19.83 8.59
CA ASP A 155 -10.86 -19.24 9.49
C ASP A 155 -11.35 -17.88 10.04
N LEU A 156 -12.00 -17.07 9.19
CA LEU A 156 -12.59 -15.79 9.62
C LEU A 156 -13.64 -15.93 10.73
N THR A 157 -14.48 -16.98 10.71
CA THR A 157 -15.50 -17.16 11.76
C THR A 157 -14.89 -17.56 13.11
N GLN A 158 -13.72 -18.19 13.12
CA GLN A 158 -12.98 -18.52 14.35
C GLN A 158 -12.17 -17.34 14.88
N ARG A 159 -11.84 -16.36 14.03
CA ARG A 159 -11.07 -15.17 14.40
C ARG A 159 -11.93 -13.94 14.72
N LYS A 160 -13.18 -13.91 14.27
CA LYS A 160 -14.11 -12.79 14.44
C LYS A 160 -14.98 -12.94 15.68
N LEU A 161 -14.88 -11.97 16.58
CA LEU A 161 -15.67 -11.83 17.79
C LEU A 161 -16.77 -10.79 17.62
N TYR A 162 -17.93 -11.08 18.22
CA TYR A 162 -18.99 -10.12 18.48
C TYR A 162 -18.86 -9.62 19.92
N ILE A 163 -18.88 -8.30 20.10
CA ILE A 163 -18.77 -7.64 21.39
C ILE A 163 -20.05 -6.86 21.63
N GLY A 164 -20.93 -7.38 22.48
CA GLY A 164 -22.19 -6.71 22.86
C GLY A 164 -22.08 -5.98 24.19
N GLY A 165 -23.06 -5.11 24.48
CA GLY A 165 -23.14 -4.39 25.76
C GLY A 165 -22.13 -3.25 25.87
N LEU A 166 -21.68 -2.70 24.74
CA LEU A 166 -20.81 -1.54 24.74
C LEU A 166 -21.62 -0.30 25.15
N SER A 167 -21.05 0.52 26.03
CA SER A 167 -21.62 1.83 26.33
C SER A 167 -21.64 2.71 25.07
N PRO A 168 -22.63 3.62 24.93
CA PRO A 168 -22.70 4.55 23.81
C PRO A 168 -21.43 5.39 23.61
N ASN A 169 -20.66 5.61 24.68
CA ASN A 169 -19.43 6.39 24.66
C ASN A 169 -18.20 5.58 24.21
N VAL A 170 -18.32 4.26 24.07
CA VAL A 170 -17.21 3.42 23.61
C VAL A 170 -17.00 3.65 22.12
N THR A 171 -15.81 4.15 21.76
CA THR A 171 -15.40 4.30 20.36
C THR A 171 -14.76 3.03 19.84
N SER A 172 -14.68 2.88 18.51
CA SER A 172 -13.88 1.80 17.90
C SER A 172 -12.43 1.84 18.35
N GLU A 173 -11.86 3.02 18.60
CA GLU A 173 -10.47 3.15 19.06
C GLU A 173 -10.31 2.53 20.45
N MET A 174 -11.23 2.82 21.37
CA MET A 174 -11.26 2.22 22.71
C MET A 174 -11.44 0.71 22.63
N LEU A 175 -12.34 0.24 21.76
CA LEU A 175 -12.57 -1.19 21.52
C LEU A 175 -11.29 -1.88 21.03
N LEU A 176 -10.66 -1.36 19.99
CA LEU A 176 -9.45 -1.91 19.39
C LEU A 176 -8.28 -1.89 20.38
N HIS A 177 -8.09 -0.79 21.10
CA HIS A 177 -7.08 -0.70 22.13
C HIS A 177 -7.31 -1.73 23.25
N PHE A 178 -8.56 -1.88 23.70
CA PHE A 178 -8.90 -2.84 24.76
C PHE A 178 -8.60 -4.27 24.32
N PHE A 179 -9.05 -4.69 23.14
CA PHE A 179 -8.89 -6.06 22.66
C PHE A 179 -7.50 -6.36 22.08
N GLY A 180 -6.73 -5.32 21.72
CA GLY A 180 -5.36 -5.47 21.21
C GLY A 180 -4.41 -6.13 22.20
N ARG A 181 -4.73 -6.13 23.50
CA ARG A 181 -3.96 -6.84 24.54
C ARG A 181 -3.87 -8.36 24.31
N HIS A 182 -4.81 -8.95 23.57
CA HIS A 182 -4.88 -10.39 23.35
C HIS A 182 -4.11 -10.85 22.10
N GLY A 183 -3.79 -9.91 21.20
CA GLY A 183 -3.05 -10.15 19.97
C GLY A 183 -3.41 -9.14 18.88
N ASP A 184 -2.75 -9.28 17.74
CA ASP A 184 -2.93 -8.37 16.61
C ASP A 184 -4.36 -8.44 16.05
N ILE A 185 -5.01 -7.28 15.96
CA ILE A 185 -6.32 -7.14 15.36
C ILE A 185 -6.17 -6.93 13.86
N GLU A 186 -6.84 -7.76 13.07
CA GLU A 186 -6.96 -7.59 11.63
C GLU A 186 -8.00 -6.52 11.30
N GLU A 187 -9.21 -6.60 11.87
CA GLU A 187 -10.31 -5.67 11.60
C GLU A 187 -11.10 -5.41 12.88
N GLY A 188 -11.66 -4.22 13.06
CA GLY A 188 -12.64 -4.00 14.13
C GLY A 188 -13.32 -2.64 14.08
N SER A 189 -14.54 -2.61 14.61
CA SER A 189 -15.37 -1.40 14.64
C SER A 189 -16.54 -1.54 15.61
N VAL A 190 -16.89 -0.43 16.28
CA VAL A 190 -18.22 -0.26 16.88
C VAL A 190 -19.24 -0.06 15.77
N ALA A 191 -20.41 -0.67 15.92
CA ALA A 191 -21.52 -0.51 14.99
C ALA A 191 -22.27 0.78 15.33
N TYR A 192 -22.37 1.69 14.35
CA TYR A 192 -23.12 2.93 14.46
C TYR A 192 -24.39 2.87 13.61
N ASP A 193 -25.43 3.57 14.06
CA ASP A 193 -26.62 3.84 13.27
C ASP A 193 -26.27 4.71 12.06
N LYS A 194 -26.87 4.42 10.90
CA LYS A 194 -26.55 5.10 9.64
C LYS A 194 -27.02 6.54 9.61
N ASP A 195 -28.14 6.80 10.27
CA ASP A 195 -28.88 8.05 10.14
C ASP A 195 -28.55 8.98 11.31
N THR A 196 -28.41 8.43 12.53
CA THR A 196 -28.10 9.23 13.72
C THR A 196 -26.61 9.27 14.07
N ASN A 197 -25.79 8.39 13.48
CA ASN A 197 -24.39 8.18 13.85
C ASN A 197 -24.18 7.82 15.33
N GLU A 198 -25.21 7.29 15.99
CA GLU A 198 -25.14 6.84 17.39
C GLU A 198 -24.68 5.39 17.49
N SER A 199 -23.98 5.04 18.58
CA SER A 199 -23.54 3.67 18.83
C SER A 199 -24.74 2.74 19.03
N ARG A 200 -24.72 1.60 18.35
CA ARG A 200 -25.73 0.53 18.50
C ARG A 200 -25.45 -0.37 19.71
N GLY A 201 -24.45 -0.04 20.53
CA GLY A 201 -24.09 -0.78 21.74
C GLY A 201 -23.40 -2.12 21.48
N PHE A 202 -22.86 -2.33 20.27
CA PHE A 202 -22.08 -3.50 19.95
C PHE A 202 -20.99 -3.20 18.91
N GLY A 203 -20.02 -4.10 18.80
CA GLY A 203 -18.95 -4.02 17.81
C GLY A 203 -18.45 -5.40 17.40
N PHE A 204 -17.49 -5.40 16.49
CA PHE A 204 -16.79 -6.59 16.04
C PHE A 204 -15.29 -6.39 16.13
N VAL A 205 -14.56 -7.46 16.43
CA VAL A 205 -13.10 -7.53 16.35
C VAL A 205 -12.72 -8.85 15.69
N THR A 206 -11.96 -8.79 14.60
CA THR A 206 -11.36 -9.94 13.92
C THR A 206 -9.88 -9.94 14.23
N PHE A 207 -9.38 -10.98 14.89
CA PHE A 207 -7.95 -11.14 15.15
C PHE A 207 -7.20 -11.70 13.95
N ARG A 208 -5.90 -11.47 13.89
CA ARG A 208 -5.02 -12.11 12.88
C ARG A 208 -4.88 -13.62 13.13
N THR A 209 -5.04 -14.07 14.36
CA THR A 209 -4.88 -15.48 14.75
C THR A 209 -6.07 -16.00 15.55
N VAL A 210 -6.36 -17.30 15.42
CA VAL A 210 -7.42 -17.97 16.19
C VAL A 210 -7.07 -18.00 17.68
N GLU A 211 -5.78 -18.10 17.99
CA GLU A 211 -5.27 -18.10 19.36
C GLU A 211 -5.57 -16.78 20.08
N ALA A 212 -5.42 -15.64 19.39
CA ALA A 212 -5.73 -14.33 19.98
C ALA A 212 -7.25 -14.18 20.22
N ALA A 213 -8.08 -14.65 19.28
CA ALA A 213 -9.53 -14.68 19.46
C ALA A 213 -9.94 -15.55 20.65
N LYS A 214 -9.35 -16.75 20.80
CA LYS A 214 -9.57 -17.63 21.96
C LYS A 214 -9.14 -16.98 23.27
N LYS A 215 -7.94 -16.36 23.32
CA LYS A 215 -7.48 -15.61 24.50
C LYS A 215 -8.45 -14.51 24.92
N ALA A 216 -9.01 -13.77 23.97
CA ALA A 216 -10.00 -12.74 24.25
C ALA A 216 -11.34 -13.34 24.74
N ILE A 217 -11.73 -14.53 24.26
CA ILE A 217 -12.89 -15.27 24.76
C ILE A 217 -12.63 -15.84 26.16
N ASP A 218 -11.40 -16.23 26.50
CA ASP A 218 -11.12 -16.86 27.79
C ASP A 218 -10.81 -15.83 28.90
N ASP A 219 -10.51 -14.57 28.55
CA ASP A 219 -10.23 -13.52 29.54
C ASP A 219 -11.49 -13.20 30.38
N PRO A 220 -11.42 -13.29 31.72
CA PRO A 220 -12.55 -12.94 32.59
C PRO A 220 -12.90 -11.43 32.61
N GLN A 221 -11.98 -10.52 32.25
CA GLN A 221 -12.22 -9.08 32.15
C GLN A 221 -12.59 -8.68 30.72
N LYS A 222 -13.84 -8.93 30.32
CA LYS A 222 -14.38 -8.56 28.99
C LYS A 222 -15.15 -7.26 28.95
N THR A 223 -15.21 -6.55 30.07
CA THR A 223 -16.08 -5.40 30.27
C THR A 223 -15.39 -4.11 29.82
N LEU A 224 -15.90 -3.51 28.75
CA LEU A 224 -15.45 -2.21 28.25
C LEU A 224 -16.60 -1.20 28.38
N GLY A 225 -16.45 -0.25 29.32
CA GLY A 225 -17.38 0.87 29.47
C GLY A 225 -18.72 0.53 30.16
N VAL A 226 -18.72 -0.33 31.18
CA VAL A 226 -19.94 -0.64 31.95
C VAL A 226 -20.21 0.50 32.93
N THR A 227 -21.43 1.02 32.93
CA THR A 227 -22.00 1.79 34.04
C THR A 227 -22.80 0.84 34.92
#